data_AF-A0A351YH70-F1
#
_entry.id   AF-A0A351YH70-F1
#
_cell.length_a   1.000
_cell.length_b   1.000
_cell.length_c   1.000
_cell.angle_alpha   90.00
_cell.angle_beta   90.00
_cell.angle_gamma   90.00
#
_symmetry.space_group_name_H-M   'P 1'
#
loop_
_entity.id
_entity.type
_entity.pdbx_description
1 polymer ?
#
loop_
_entity_poly.entity_id
_entity_poly.type
_entity_poly.pdbx_seq_one_letter_code
_entity_poly.pdbx_strand_id
1 'polypeptide(L)'
;DNICFPAKLVHSHIANLQAQKVDRIFMPFVLFEPSHANEQNSFNCPIVTGYSAVVKSVQPSSIPLDSPVIGFKDEKLLLKQCTNYLVSLGVDSKVVADAFRKAVAEQQRFHEELTAYNRHLLEAARQQEKLCILLAGRPYHTDPLIQ
;
A
#
# COMPACT_ATOMS: atom_id res chain seq x y z
N ASP A 1 0.12 22.04 -11.38
CA ASP A 1 -0.68 20.88 -11.83
C ASP A 1 0.06 19.60 -12.19
N ASN A 2 1.31 19.39 -11.76
CA ASN A 2 2.14 18.27 -12.27
C ASN A 2 2.15 16.99 -11.41
N ILE A 3 1.30 16.89 -10.38
CA ILE A 3 1.25 15.73 -9.48
C ILE A 3 -0.03 14.92 -9.71
N CYS A 4 0.05 13.60 -9.52
CA CYS A 4 -1.09 12.70 -9.68
C CYS A 4 -2.22 13.01 -8.69
N PHE A 5 -3.45 12.64 -9.03
CA PHE A 5 -4.62 12.94 -8.21
C PHE A 5 -4.53 12.44 -6.76
N PRO A 6 -4.02 11.22 -6.46
CA PRO A 6 -3.84 10.80 -5.07
C PRO A 6 -2.92 11.73 -4.28
N ALA A 7 -1.84 12.22 -4.88
CA ALA A 7 -0.92 13.16 -4.24
C ALA A 7 -1.64 14.48 -3.87
N LYS A 8 -2.55 14.97 -4.73
CA LYS A 8 -3.39 16.14 -4.42
C LYS A 8 -4.31 15.88 -3.22
N LEU A 9 -4.92 14.70 -3.15
CA LEU A 9 -5.87 14.35 -2.10
C LEU A 9 -5.21 14.14 -0.73
N VAL A 10 -3.96 13.68 -0.68
CA VAL A 10 -3.27 13.37 0.58
C VAL A 10 -3.34 14.53 1.58
N HIS A 11 -3.16 15.78 1.14
CA HIS A 11 -3.20 16.93 2.05
C HIS A 11 -4.54 17.10 2.78
N SER A 12 -5.64 16.83 2.06
CA SER A 12 -6.98 16.88 2.64
C SER A 12 -7.22 15.72 3.62
N HIS A 13 -6.70 14.52 3.32
CA HIS A 13 -6.75 13.40 4.26
C HIS A 13 -5.94 13.67 5.53
N ILE A 14 -4.74 14.25 5.40
CA ILE A 14 -3.93 14.64 6.56
C ILE A 14 -4.65 15.70 7.39
N ALA A 15 -5.23 16.73 6.76
CA ALA A 15 -6.01 17.76 7.47
C ALA A 15 -7.21 17.16 8.20
N ASN A 16 -7.88 16.18 7.59
CA ASN A 16 -8.99 15.48 8.20
C ASN A 16 -8.54 14.65 9.43
N LEU A 17 -7.43 13.90 9.34
CA LEU A 17 -6.86 13.17 10.48
C LEU A 17 -6.44 14.12 11.61
N GLN A 18 -5.90 15.29 11.27
CA GLN A 18 -5.56 16.35 12.22
C GLN A 18 -6.80 16.89 12.94
N ALA A 19 -7.88 17.17 12.20
CA ALA A 19 -9.15 17.62 12.77
C ALA A 19 -9.77 16.57 13.70
N GLN A 20 -9.59 15.28 13.37
CA GLN A 20 -10.00 14.15 14.22
C GLN A 20 -9.09 13.93 15.45
N LYS A 21 -7.96 14.63 15.56
CA LYS A 21 -7.01 14.54 16.69
C LYS A 21 -6.55 13.09 16.96
N VAL A 22 -6.22 12.36 15.91
CA VAL A 22 -5.65 11.01 16.04
C VAL A 22 -4.32 11.03 16.80
N ASP A 23 -3.98 9.94 17.47
CA ASP A 23 -2.74 9.85 18.27
C ASP A 23 -1.47 9.84 17.42
N ARG A 24 -1.57 9.29 16.20
CA ARG A 24 -0.47 9.24 15.22
C ARG A 24 -1.00 9.08 13.80
N ILE A 25 -0.20 9.49 12.83
CA ILE A 25 -0.44 9.22 11.40
C ILE A 25 0.69 8.32 10.91
N PHE A 26 0.34 7.17 10.33
CA PHE A 26 1.30 6.25 9.72
C PHE A 26 1.28 6.41 8.20
N MET A 27 2.38 6.89 7.63
CA MET A 27 2.56 7.15 6.20
C MET A 27 3.96 6.70 5.74
N PRO A 28 4.17 5.40 5.53
CA PRO A 28 5.48 4.83 5.24
C PRO A 28 6.02 5.24 3.86
N PHE A 29 7.35 5.17 3.70
CA PHE A 29 8.02 5.22 2.40
C PHE A 29 8.06 3.81 1.83
N VAL A 30 7.08 3.45 0.99
CA VAL A 30 7.06 2.16 0.31
C VAL A 30 7.92 2.25 -0.96
N LEU A 31 9.09 1.64 -0.92
CA LEU A 31 10.07 1.69 -2.02
C LEU A 31 9.79 0.65 -3.10
N PHE A 32 9.54 -0.59 -2.67
CA PHE A 32 9.38 -1.73 -3.54
C PHE A 32 8.11 -2.48 -3.20
N GLU A 33 7.34 -2.82 -4.24
CA GLU A 33 6.25 -3.79 -4.19
C GLU A 33 6.80 -5.22 -4.29
N PRO A 34 5.98 -6.25 -4.00
CA PRO A 34 6.33 -7.63 -4.33
C PRO A 34 6.75 -7.73 -5.79
N SER A 35 7.77 -8.53 -6.07
CA SER A 35 8.22 -8.73 -7.46
C SER A 35 7.78 -10.10 -7.97
N HIS A 36 7.23 -10.11 -9.18
CA HIS A 36 6.81 -11.32 -9.87
C HIS A 36 7.82 -11.76 -10.93
N ALA A 37 7.71 -13.01 -11.38
CA ALA A 37 8.56 -13.54 -12.43
C ALA A 37 8.40 -12.71 -13.73
N ASN A 38 9.52 -12.35 -14.35
CA ASN A 38 9.63 -11.54 -15.57
C ASN A 38 9.41 -10.02 -15.43
N GLU A 39 9.46 -9.47 -14.22
CA GLU A 39 9.49 -8.02 -14.03
C GLU A 39 10.90 -7.43 -14.16
N GLN A 40 11.02 -6.23 -14.75
CA GLN A 40 12.28 -5.48 -14.76
C GLN A 40 12.59 -4.86 -13.38
N ASN A 41 11.55 -4.43 -12.65
CA ASN A 41 11.62 -3.86 -11.31
C ASN A 41 10.21 -3.81 -10.68
N SER A 42 10.17 -3.50 -9.39
CA SER A 42 8.93 -3.28 -8.62
C SER A 42 9.00 -1.97 -7.81
N PHE A 43 9.75 -0.96 -8.26
CA PHE A 43 9.85 0.29 -7.51
C PHE A 43 8.60 1.15 -7.68
N ASN A 44 8.14 1.75 -6.59
CA ASN A 44 7.05 2.70 -6.63
C ASN A 44 7.50 4.04 -7.23
N CYS A 45 6.53 4.78 -7.79
CA CYS A 45 6.77 6.12 -8.33
C CYS A 45 7.42 7.01 -7.24
N PRO A 46 8.54 7.71 -7.51
CA PRO A 46 9.23 8.54 -6.52
C PRO A 46 8.34 9.60 -5.88
N ILE A 47 7.31 10.07 -6.60
CA ILE A 47 6.30 11.00 -6.06
C ILE A 47 5.52 10.36 -4.92
N VAL A 48 5.02 9.13 -5.10
CA VAL A 48 4.23 8.42 -4.08
C VAL A 48 5.11 8.02 -2.92
N THR A 49 6.27 7.41 -3.21
CA THR A 49 7.22 6.97 -2.18
C THR A 49 7.66 8.12 -1.30
N GLY A 50 7.99 9.28 -1.89
CA GLY A 50 8.52 10.44 -1.18
C GLY A 50 7.47 11.35 -0.54
N TYR A 51 6.18 11.09 -0.73
CA TYR A 51 5.15 12.09 -0.43
C TYR A 51 5.03 12.41 1.07
N SER A 52 5.36 11.47 1.95
CA SER A 52 5.39 11.71 3.39
C SER A 52 6.41 12.79 3.78
N ALA A 53 7.53 12.93 3.07
CA ALA A 53 8.48 14.03 3.26
C ALA A 53 7.88 15.39 2.87
N VAL A 54 7.10 15.41 1.78
CA VAL A 54 6.40 16.62 1.32
C VAL A 54 5.38 17.05 2.38
N VAL A 55 4.54 16.13 2.83
CA VAL A 55 3.54 16.38 3.89
C VAL A 55 4.22 16.94 5.15
N LYS A 56 5.31 16.33 5.62
CA LYS A 56 6.08 16.83 6.78
C LYS A 56 6.56 18.27 6.62
N SER A 57 6.95 18.66 5.41
CA SER A 57 7.51 19.97 5.12
C SER A 57 6.43 21.06 5.01
N VAL A 58 5.35 20.79 4.28
CA VAL A 58 4.37 21.81 3.90
C VAL A 58 3.10 21.82 4.75
N GLN A 59 2.89 20.77 5.56
CA GLN A 59 1.72 20.62 6.43
C GLN A 59 2.15 20.11 7.81
N PRO A 60 2.90 20.92 8.58
CA PRO A 60 3.38 20.53 9.89
C PRO A 60 2.21 20.23 10.84
N SER A 61 2.42 19.26 11.73
CA SER A 61 1.43 18.76 12.68
C SER A 61 2.08 18.58 14.04
N SER A 62 1.33 18.81 15.13
CA SER A 62 1.72 18.35 16.46
C SER A 62 1.52 16.84 16.63
N ILE A 63 0.71 16.21 15.78
CA ILE A 63 0.51 14.76 15.76
C ILE A 63 1.74 14.10 15.11
N PRO A 64 2.34 13.07 15.74
CA PRO A 64 3.41 12.30 15.15
C PRO A 64 3.05 11.75 13.77
N LEU A 65 3.87 12.07 12.77
CA LEU A 65 3.77 11.53 11.41
C LEU A 65 4.89 10.52 11.20
N ASP A 66 4.56 9.25 11.39
CA ASP A 66 5.47 8.13 11.28
C ASP A 66 5.65 7.75 9.82
N SER A 67 6.89 7.72 9.35
CA SER A 67 7.20 7.44 7.95
C SER A 67 8.40 6.49 7.85
N PRO A 68 8.29 5.24 8.36
CA PRO A 68 9.37 4.28 8.22
C PRO A 68 9.52 3.87 6.74
N VAL A 69 10.73 3.43 6.40
CA VAL A 69 11.00 2.86 5.08
C VAL A 69 10.57 1.40 5.08
N ILE A 70 9.77 1.04 4.08
CA ILE A 70 9.18 -0.29 3.91
C ILE A 70 9.45 -0.78 2.47
N GLY A 71 9.81 -2.05 2.33
CA GLY A 71 9.93 -2.69 1.01
C GLY A 71 9.45 -4.13 1.05
N PHE A 72 8.56 -4.49 0.12
CA PHE A 72 7.94 -5.81 0.04
C PHE A 72 8.74 -6.84 -0.78
N LYS A 73 9.86 -6.42 -1.37
CA LYS A 73 10.71 -7.29 -2.21
C LYS A 73 11.46 -8.37 -1.42
N ASP A 74 11.77 -8.13 -0.15
CA ASP A 74 12.46 -9.08 0.73
C ASP A 74 11.69 -9.18 2.05
N GLU A 75 11.03 -10.32 2.26
CA GLU A 75 10.19 -10.57 3.42
C GLU A 75 10.97 -10.51 4.75
N LYS A 76 12.23 -10.95 4.77
CA LYS A 76 13.07 -10.89 5.98
C LYS A 76 13.42 -9.45 6.33
N LEU A 77 13.75 -8.66 5.31
CA LEU A 77 13.99 -7.23 5.49
C LEU A 77 12.71 -6.51 5.93
N LEU A 78 11.57 -6.85 5.33
CA LEU A 78 10.27 -6.30 5.68
C LEU A 78 9.92 -6.59 7.15
N LEU A 79 10.08 -7.85 7.60
CA LEU A 79 9.89 -8.21 9.01
C LEU A 79 10.79 -7.38 9.93
N LYS A 80 12.07 -7.20 9.56
CA LYS A 80 13.01 -6.37 10.34
C LYS A 80 12.55 -4.91 10.40
N GLN A 81 12.10 -4.33 9.29
CA GLN A 81 11.59 -2.96 9.22
C GLN A 81 10.34 -2.77 10.10
N CYS A 82 9.37 -3.68 9.98
CA CYS A 82 8.17 -3.70 10.82
C CYS A 82 8.50 -3.87 12.31
N THR A 83 9.43 -4.78 12.64
CA THR A 83 9.90 -5.01 14.01
C THR A 83 10.53 -3.76 14.60
N ASN A 84 11.45 -3.12 13.87
CA ASN A 84 12.09 -1.89 14.35
C ASN A 84 11.07 -0.77 14.64
N TYR A 85 10.11 -0.58 13.74
CA TYR A 85 9.07 0.43 13.93
C TYR A 85 8.15 0.09 15.12
N LEU A 86 7.58 -1.11 15.17
CA LEU A 86 6.61 -1.48 16.20
C LEU A 86 7.25 -1.60 17.60
N VAL A 87 8.50 -2.07 17.70
CA VAL A 87 9.24 -2.08 18.98
C VAL A 87 9.49 -0.65 19.48
N SER A 88 9.74 0.33 18.59
CA SER A 88 9.84 1.74 18.99
C SER A 88 8.54 2.30 19.57
N LEU A 89 7.40 1.65 19.29
CA LEU A 89 6.10 1.96 19.86
C LEU A 89 5.77 1.11 21.11
N GLY A 90 6.71 0.30 21.59
CA GLY A 90 6.53 -0.54 22.78
C GLY A 90 5.89 -1.91 22.51
N VAL A 91 5.78 -2.35 21.25
CA VAL A 91 5.26 -3.68 20.91
C VAL A 91 6.35 -4.74 21.07
N ASP A 92 6.03 -5.84 21.75
CA ASP A 92 6.95 -6.97 21.90
C ASP A 92 7.29 -7.62 20.55
N SER A 93 8.57 -7.95 20.34
CA SER A 93 9.05 -8.48 19.06
C SER A 93 8.44 -9.83 18.68
N LYS A 94 8.04 -10.66 19.66
CA LYS A 94 7.34 -11.92 19.39
C LYS A 94 5.93 -11.66 18.86
N VAL A 95 5.24 -10.66 19.42
CA VAL A 95 3.94 -10.20 18.93
C VAL A 95 4.06 -9.70 17.49
N VAL A 96 5.12 -8.94 17.18
CA VAL A 96 5.37 -8.49 15.80
C VAL A 96 5.60 -9.66 14.86
N ALA A 97 6.45 -10.63 15.23
CA ALA A 97 6.72 -11.79 14.38
C ALA A 97 5.47 -12.64 14.10
N ASP A 98 4.64 -12.86 15.13
CA ASP A 98 3.37 -13.58 14.97
C ASP A 98 2.36 -12.83 14.11
N ALA A 99 2.22 -11.51 14.31
CA ALA A 99 1.34 -10.67 13.50
C ALA A 99 1.82 -10.62 12.04
N PHE A 100 3.13 -10.50 11.83
CA PHE A 100 3.72 -10.47 10.50
C PHE A 100 3.46 -11.76 9.72
N ARG A 101 3.68 -12.93 10.34
CA ARG A 101 3.37 -14.23 9.73
C ARG A 101 1.90 -14.33 9.31
N LYS A 102 0.98 -13.86 10.16
CA LYS A 102 -0.46 -13.83 9.83
C LYS A 102 -0.75 -12.89 8.67
N ALA A 103 -0.13 -11.71 8.64
CA ALA A 103 -0.31 -10.73 7.56
C ALA A 103 0.19 -11.26 6.21
N VAL A 104 1.36 -11.91 6.17
CA VAL A 104 1.90 -12.55 4.96
C VAL A 104 0.96 -13.67 4.47
N ALA A 105 0.50 -14.53 5.38
CA ALA A 105 -0.43 -15.61 5.03
C ALA A 105 -1.77 -15.07 4.49
N GLU A 106 -2.31 -14.01 5.08
CA GLU A 106 -3.52 -13.34 4.61
C GLU A 106 -3.33 -12.71 3.23
N GLN A 107 -2.20 -12.03 3.02
CA GLN A 107 -1.88 -11.42 1.73
C GLN A 107 -1.78 -12.49 0.64
N GLN A 108 -1.13 -13.62 0.93
CA GLN A 108 -1.06 -14.75 -0.01
C GLN A 108 -2.45 -15.31 -0.31
N ARG A 109 -3.26 -15.54 0.74
CA ARG A 109 -4.63 -16.06 0.59
C ARG A 109 -5.48 -15.15 -0.30
N PHE A 110 -5.42 -13.84 -0.08
CA PHE A 110 -6.13 -12.84 -0.89
C PHE A 110 -5.74 -12.94 -2.38
N HIS A 111 -4.46 -13.06 -2.71
CA HIS A 111 -4.00 -13.19 -4.09
C HIS A 111 -4.47 -14.49 -4.74
N GLU A 112 -4.45 -15.59 -4.00
CA GLU A 112 -4.93 -16.90 -4.47
C GLU A 112 -6.44 -16.87 -4.74
N GLU A 113 -7.23 -16.33 -3.80
CA GLU A 113 -8.68 -16.17 -3.94
C GLU A 113 -9.05 -15.29 -5.14
N LEU A 114 -8.38 -14.13 -5.29
CA LEU A 114 -8.61 -13.22 -6.41
C LEU A 114 -8.24 -13.88 -7.76
N THR A 115 -7.14 -14.62 -7.80
CA THR A 115 -6.71 -15.34 -9.01
C THR A 115 -7.68 -16.45 -9.38
N ALA A 116 -8.14 -17.21 -8.40
CA ALA A 116 -9.13 -18.28 -8.60
C ALA A 116 -10.47 -17.70 -9.10
N TYR A 117 -10.91 -16.60 -8.50
CA TYR A 117 -12.12 -15.89 -8.91
C TYR A 117 -12.03 -15.39 -10.36
N ASN A 118 -10.95 -14.70 -10.72
CA ASN A 118 -10.75 -14.19 -12.07
C ASN A 118 -10.65 -15.31 -13.12
N ARG A 119 -10.04 -16.44 -12.76
CA ARG A 119 -9.97 -17.64 -13.62
C ARG A 119 -11.36 -18.22 -13.86
N HIS A 120 -12.17 -18.36 -12.80
CA HIS A 120 -13.53 -18.86 -12.90
C HIS A 120 -14.39 -17.97 -13.82
N LEU A 121 -14.31 -16.63 -13.67
CA LEU A 121 -15.02 -15.69 -14.54
C LEU A 121 -14.61 -15.81 -16.01
N LEU A 122 -13.31 -15.94 -16.28
CA LEU A 122 -12.79 -16.07 -17.63
C LEU A 122 -13.25 -17.39 -18.29
N GLU A 123 -13.23 -18.49 -17.55
CA GLU A 123 -13.70 -19.81 -18.03
C GLU A 123 -15.20 -19.79 -18.32
N ALA A 124 -16.01 -19.20 -17.42
CA ALA A 124 -17.45 -19.05 -17.62
C ALA A 124 -17.78 -18.18 -18.84
N ALA A 125 -17.06 -17.08 -19.05
CA ALA A 125 -17.23 -16.22 -20.23
C ALA A 125 -16.90 -16.97 -21.53
N ARG A 126 -15.84 -17.79 -21.54
CA ARG A 126 -15.44 -18.62 -22.69
C ARG A 126 -16.49 -19.69 -23.03
N GLN A 127 -17.01 -20.37 -22.02
CA GLN A 127 -18.06 -21.38 -22.20
C GLN A 127 -19.36 -20.80 -22.77
N GLN A 128 -19.64 -19.53 -22.47
CA GLN A 128 -20.82 -18.80 -22.94
C GLN A 128 -20.57 -18.00 -24.22
N GLU A 129 -19.39 -18.14 -24.84
CA GLU A 129 -18.96 -17.37 -26.02
C GLU A 129 -19.11 -15.84 -25.85
N LYS A 130 -18.92 -15.34 -24.63
CA LYS A 130 -19.02 -13.92 -24.30
C LYS A 130 -17.69 -13.20 -24.49
N LEU A 131 -17.77 -11.96 -24.97
CA LEU A 131 -16.63 -11.04 -24.96
C LEU A 131 -16.18 -10.78 -23.52
N CYS A 132 -14.90 -10.99 -23.24
CA CYS A 132 -14.27 -10.69 -21.95
C CYS A 132 -13.26 -9.55 -22.12
N ILE A 133 -13.38 -8.50 -21.32
CA ILE A 133 -12.51 -7.32 -21.34
C ILE A 133 -11.78 -7.23 -20.00
N LEU A 134 -10.44 -7.17 -20.03
CA LEU A 134 -9.62 -6.89 -18.86
C LEU A 134 -9.29 -5.39 -18.80
N LEU A 135 -9.73 -4.72 -17.75
CA LEU A 135 -9.37 -3.34 -17.48
C LEU A 135 -8.10 -3.32 -16.62
N ALA A 136 -7.00 -2.81 -17.19
CA ALA A 136 -5.76 -2.59 -16.48
C ALA A 136 -5.56 -1.09 -16.24
N GLY A 137 -5.35 -0.70 -14.99
CA GLY A 137 -5.21 0.69 -14.61
C GLY A 137 -4.54 0.84 -13.25
N ARG A 138 -4.28 2.08 -12.86
CA ARG A 138 -3.81 2.38 -11.51
C ARG A 138 -4.99 2.29 -10.55
N PRO A 139 -4.80 1.91 -9.27
CA PRO A 139 -5.91 1.72 -8.33
C PRO A 139 -6.87 2.90 -8.23
N TYR A 140 -6.37 4.12 -8.42
CA TYR A 140 -7.17 5.34 -8.35
C TYR A 140 -8.00 5.62 -9.62
N HIS A 141 -7.77 4.95 -10.76
CA HIS A 141 -8.57 5.16 -11.97
C HIS A 141 -10.04 4.71 -11.80
N THR A 142 -10.34 3.94 -10.76
CA THR A 142 -11.70 3.56 -10.40
C THR A 142 -12.33 4.50 -9.37
N ASP A 143 -11.60 5.54 -8.93
CA ASP A 143 -12.13 6.54 -8.00
C ASP A 143 -13.14 7.44 -8.72
N PRO A 144 -14.39 7.59 -8.21
CA PRO A 144 -15.41 8.42 -8.85
C PRO A 144 -15.02 9.89 -9.05
N LEU A 145 -14.04 10.39 -8.30
CA LEU A 145 -13.53 11.76 -8.41
C LEU A 145 -12.48 11.92 -9.52
N ILE A 146 -12.02 10.82 -10.12
CA ILE A 146 -11.18 10.82 -11.31
C ILE A 146 -12.07 10.54 -12.51
N GLN A 147 -12.33 11.60 -13.28
CA GLN A 147 -13.06 11.56 -14.56
C GLN A 147 -12.10 11.43 -15.74
#